data_AF-A0A7C5WG17-F1
#
_entry.id   AF-A0A7C5WG17-F1
#
_cell.length_a   1.000
_cell.length_b   1.000
_cell.length_c   1.000
_cell.angle_alpha   90.00
_cell.angle_beta   90.00
_cell.angle_gamma   90.00
#
_symmetry.space_group_name_H-M   'P 1'
#
loop_
_entity.id
_entity.type
_entity.pdbx_description
1 polymer ?
#
loop_
_entity_poly.entity_id
_entity_poly.type
_entity_poly.pdbx_seq_one_letter_code
_entity_poly.pdbx_strand_id
1 'polypeptide(L)'
;IVTPIFFIGAASGSLFGDLMGLDRATFAAIGLVGVLAGAANTPVSASIMAIELFGAEIAPYAALVCVISYLITGHRSVYPTQIIVRSKSPSVEVETGKEIEEISLVTIRPRSKTLYSLLIQIFETAKRMVKRAYEHYRKRK
;
A
#
# COMPACT_ATOMS: atom_id res chain seq x y z
N ILE A 1 -1.49 18.06 12.38
CA ILE A 1 -1.24 17.27 11.14
C ILE A 1 -2.41 16.37 10.72
N VAL A 2 -3.29 15.97 11.64
CA VAL A 2 -4.35 14.99 11.37
C VAL A 2 -5.46 15.54 10.46
N THR A 3 -5.89 16.79 10.65
CA THR A 3 -6.98 17.38 9.85
C THR A 3 -6.68 17.44 8.34
N PRO A 4 -5.47 17.82 7.88
CA PRO A 4 -5.10 17.69 6.47
C PRO A 4 -5.18 16.25 5.94
N ILE A 5 -4.74 15.26 6.73
CA ILE A 5 -4.82 13.83 6.38
C ILE A 5 -6.29 13.42 6.16
N PHE A 6 -7.18 13.85 7.06
CA PHE A 6 -8.61 13.59 6.93
C PHE A 6 -9.19 14.19 5.66
N PHE A 7 -8.87 15.47 5.39
CA PHE A 7 -9.37 16.16 4.21
C PHE A 7 -8.88 15.50 2.93
N ILE A 8 -7.59 15.16 2.83
CA ILE A 8 -7.02 14.49 1.66
C ILE A 8 -7.70 13.13 1.42
N GLY A 9 -7.87 12.34 2.48
CA GLY A 9 -8.55 11.05 2.39
C GLY A 9 -10.03 11.18 1.98
N ALA A 10 -10.77 12.10 2.60
CA ALA A 10 -12.17 12.32 2.28
C ALA A 10 -12.38 12.86 0.86
N ALA A 11 -11.57 13.83 0.43
CA ALA A 11 -11.67 14.43 -0.90
C ALA A 11 -11.32 13.42 -2.01
N SER A 12 -10.23 12.67 -1.84
CA SER A 12 -9.84 11.63 -2.80
C SER A 12 -10.85 10.47 -2.84
N GLY A 13 -11.37 10.06 -1.68
CA GLY A 13 -12.43 9.06 -1.59
C GLY A 13 -13.71 9.51 -2.30
N SER A 14 -14.19 10.73 -2.01
CA SER A 14 -15.38 11.32 -2.65
C SER A 14 -15.25 11.35 -4.18
N LEU A 15 -14.09 11.81 -4.68
CA LEU A 15 -13.80 11.80 -6.12
C LEU A 15 -13.84 10.39 -6.71
N PHE A 16 -13.28 9.40 -6.02
CA PHE A 16 -13.31 8.02 -6.48
C PHE A 16 -14.75 7.46 -6.51
N GLY A 17 -15.55 7.75 -5.49
CA GLY A 17 -16.99 7.41 -5.47
C GLY A 17 -17.71 7.97 -6.68
N ASP A 18 -17.43 9.23 -7.03
CA ASP A 18 -17.98 9.89 -8.21
C ASP A 18 -17.59 9.21 -9.53
N LEU A 19 -16.32 8.90 -9.70
CA LEU A 19 -15.82 8.27 -10.92
C LEU A 19 -16.41 6.87 -11.14
N MET A 20 -16.78 6.17 -10.06
CA MET A 20 -17.36 4.83 -10.10
C MET A 20 -18.90 4.85 -10.11
N GLY A 21 -19.54 6.00 -9.96
CA GLY A 21 -21.01 6.11 -9.83
C GLY A 21 -21.53 5.47 -8.54
N LEU A 22 -20.74 5.50 -7.47
CA LEU A 22 -21.06 4.93 -6.16
C LEU A 22 -21.35 6.05 -5.14
N ASP A 23 -21.80 5.67 -3.94
CA ASP A 23 -22.13 6.64 -2.89
C ASP A 23 -20.89 7.43 -2.43
N ARG A 24 -20.90 8.75 -2.67
CA ARG A 24 -19.79 9.65 -2.33
C ARG A 24 -19.47 9.64 -0.84
N ALA A 25 -20.49 9.59 0.02
CA ALA A 25 -20.33 9.70 1.47
C ALA A 25 -19.57 8.49 2.04
N THR A 26 -19.96 7.29 1.63
CA THR A 26 -19.28 6.04 2.00
C THR A 26 -17.83 6.05 1.53
N PHE A 27 -17.57 6.43 0.28
CA PHE A 27 -16.21 6.47 -0.27
C PHE A 27 -15.34 7.55 0.37
N ALA A 28 -15.91 8.72 0.70
CA ALA A 28 -15.22 9.74 1.48
C ALA A 28 -14.85 9.22 2.88
N ALA A 29 -15.76 8.52 3.55
CA ALA A 29 -15.50 7.94 4.87
C ALA A 29 -14.37 6.89 4.83
N ILE A 30 -14.42 5.91 3.91
CA ILE A 30 -13.34 4.92 3.79
C ILE A 30 -12.01 5.55 3.33
N GLY A 31 -12.05 6.58 2.48
CA GLY A 31 -10.86 7.32 2.06
C GLY A 31 -10.19 8.05 3.22
N LEU A 32 -10.98 8.75 4.03
CA LEU A 32 -10.51 9.43 5.25
C LEU A 32 -9.76 8.47 6.18
N VAL A 33 -10.40 7.35 6.53
CA VAL A 33 -9.83 6.40 7.51
C VAL A 33 -8.70 5.58 6.91
N GLY A 34 -8.75 5.27 5.61
CA GLY A 34 -7.68 4.61 4.89
C GLY A 34 -6.39 5.43 4.85
N VAL A 35 -6.48 6.71 4.52
CA VAL A 35 -5.31 7.60 4.50
C VAL A 35 -4.77 7.80 5.91
N LEU A 36 -5.63 7.94 6.92
CA LEU A 36 -5.19 7.97 8.33
C LEU A 36 -4.44 6.70 8.71
N ALA A 37 -5.01 5.52 8.46
CA ALA A 37 -4.44 4.23 8.84
C ALA A 37 -3.03 4.03 8.25
N GLY A 38 -2.86 4.40 6.98
CA GLY A 38 -1.57 4.32 6.30
C GLY A 38 -0.57 5.35 6.80
N ALA A 39 -1.00 6.61 6.94
CA ALA A 39 -0.13 7.71 7.35
C ALA A 39 0.33 7.59 8.82
N ALA A 40 -0.56 7.16 9.72
CA ALA A 40 -0.28 6.99 11.14
C ALA A 40 0.24 5.58 11.51
N ASN A 41 0.20 4.62 10.59
CA ASN A 41 0.51 3.22 10.84
C ASN A 41 -0.32 2.56 11.98
N THR A 42 -1.59 2.96 12.12
CA THR A 42 -2.49 2.50 13.20
C THR A 42 -3.81 1.93 12.67
N PRO A 43 -3.79 0.83 11.89
CA PRO A 43 -4.97 0.32 11.19
C PRO A 43 -6.12 -0.08 12.13
N VAL A 44 -5.81 -0.62 13.32
CA VAL A 44 -6.82 -1.03 14.31
C VAL A 44 -7.53 0.19 14.88
N SER A 45 -6.77 1.19 15.36
CA SER A 45 -7.33 2.43 15.89
C SER A 45 -8.13 3.19 14.84
N ALA A 46 -7.63 3.28 13.60
CA ALA A 46 -8.34 3.92 12.50
C ALA A 46 -9.65 3.19 12.15
N SER A 47 -9.69 1.86 12.25
CA SER A 47 -10.91 1.07 12.04
C SER A 47 -11.96 1.30 13.13
N ILE A 48 -11.54 1.35 14.41
CA ILE A 48 -12.45 1.67 15.53
C ILE A 48 -13.00 3.09 15.37
N MET A 49 -12.13 4.05 15.07
CA MET A 49 -12.53 5.43 14.82
C MET A 49 -13.54 5.54 13.66
N ALA A 50 -13.40 4.74 12.60
CA ALA A 50 -14.36 4.69 11.50
C ALA A 50 -15.76 4.30 11.98
N ILE A 51 -15.84 3.29 12.84
CA ILE A 51 -17.10 2.80 13.42
C ILE A 51 -17.74 3.87 14.31
N GLU A 52 -16.94 4.56 15.11
CA GLU A 52 -17.43 5.63 16.00
C GLU A 52 -17.95 6.85 15.21
N LEU A 53 -17.31 7.21 14.10
CA LEU A 53 -17.66 8.38 13.30
C LEU A 53 -18.80 8.14 12.31
N PHE A 54 -18.85 6.95 11.70
CA PHE A 54 -19.73 6.67 10.56
C PHE A 54 -20.70 5.50 10.81
N GLY A 55 -20.65 4.88 11.98
CA GLY A 55 -21.51 3.77 12.36
C GLY A 55 -20.95 2.38 11.99
N ALA A 56 -21.56 1.33 12.54
CA ALA A 56 -21.09 -0.04 12.41
C ALA A 56 -21.22 -0.62 10.99
N GLU A 57 -22.09 -0.05 10.15
CA GLU A 57 -22.33 -0.54 8.78
C GLU A 57 -21.08 -0.43 7.90
N ILE A 58 -20.20 0.54 8.14
CA ILE A 58 -18.96 0.72 7.37
C ILE A 58 -17.82 -0.18 7.86
N ALA A 59 -17.97 -0.85 9.00
CA ALA A 59 -16.89 -1.55 9.69
C ALA A 59 -16.11 -2.54 8.80
N PRO A 60 -16.76 -3.39 7.98
CA PRO A 60 -16.02 -4.33 7.13
C PRO A 60 -15.17 -3.61 6.08
N TYR A 61 -15.70 -2.55 5.48
CA TYR A 61 -15.00 -1.76 4.46
C TYR A 61 -13.85 -0.96 5.07
N ALA A 62 -14.09 -0.32 6.21
CA ALA A 62 -13.08 0.43 6.93
C ALA A 62 -11.92 -0.48 7.37
N ALA A 63 -12.21 -1.63 7.96
CA ALA A 63 -11.18 -2.59 8.37
C ALA A 63 -10.31 -3.04 7.19
N LEU A 64 -10.94 -3.40 6.07
CA LEU A 64 -10.22 -3.84 4.87
C LEU A 64 -9.32 -2.74 4.30
N VAL A 65 -9.86 -1.53 4.12
CA VAL A 65 -9.12 -0.40 3.57
C VAL A 65 -7.99 0.03 4.51
N CYS A 66 -8.23 0.07 5.82
CA CYS A 66 -7.19 0.39 6.82
C CYS A 66 -6.04 -0.60 6.76
N VAL A 67 -6.31 -1.91 6.68
CA VAL A 67 -5.28 -2.95 6.58
C VAL A 67 -4.50 -2.84 5.27
N ILE A 68 -5.19 -2.69 4.14
CA ILE A 68 -4.53 -2.56 2.83
C ILE A 68 -3.62 -1.32 2.81
N SER A 69 -4.13 -0.18 3.26
CA SER A 69 -3.37 1.07 3.34
C SER A 69 -2.14 0.91 4.24
N TYR A 70 -2.31 0.34 5.43
CA TYR A 70 -1.21 0.03 6.36
C TYR A 70 -0.14 -0.88 5.74
N LEU A 71 -0.52 -1.87 4.93
CA LEU A 71 0.45 -2.75 4.27
C LEU A 71 1.21 -2.03 3.15
N ILE A 72 0.51 -1.21 2.36
CA ILE A 72 1.10 -0.47 1.24
C ILE A 72 2.08 0.61 1.73
N THR A 73 1.78 1.31 2.81
CA THR A 73 2.67 2.36 3.34
C THR A 73 3.98 1.81 3.90
N GLY A 74 4.04 0.50 4.18
CA GLY A 74 5.24 -0.13 4.75
C GLY A 74 5.57 0.53 6.09
N HIS A 75 6.84 0.69 6.41
CA HIS A 75 7.28 1.22 7.70
C HIS A 75 7.34 2.75 7.80
N ARG A 76 6.66 3.47 6.89
CA ARG A 76 6.61 4.94 6.90
C ARG A 76 5.45 5.43 7.75
N SER A 77 5.68 6.45 8.57
CA SER A 77 4.67 7.07 9.43
C SER A 77 4.88 8.57 9.52
N VAL A 78 3.83 9.31 9.83
CA VAL A 78 3.91 10.73 10.22
C VAL A 78 4.44 10.92 11.65
N TYR A 79 4.65 9.82 12.38
CA TYR A 79 5.25 9.80 13.71
C TYR A 79 6.67 9.21 13.65
N PRO A 80 7.73 10.04 13.61
CA PRO A 80 9.11 9.58 13.45
C PRO A 80 9.59 8.69 14.59
N THR A 81 9.12 8.97 15.81
CA THR A 81 9.47 8.24 17.05
C THR A 81 8.70 6.93 17.24
N GLN A 82 7.88 6.53 16.26
CA GLN A 82 7.15 5.27 16.34
C GLN A 82 8.14 4.08 16.27
N ILE A 83 8.07 3.18 17.25
CA ILE A 83 8.95 2.01 17.33
C ILE A 83 8.41 0.86 16.45
N ILE A 84 9.29 0.27 15.65
CA ILE A 84 8.93 -0.85 14.78
C ILE A 84 9.11 -2.17 15.51
N VAL A 85 8.00 -2.79 15.89
CA VAL A 85 8.01 -4.06 16.61
C VAL A 85 8.14 -5.26 15.68
N ARG A 86 7.58 -5.18 14.47
CA ARG A 86 7.53 -6.31 13.52
C ARG A 86 7.56 -5.85 12.06
N SER A 87 8.13 -6.68 11.19
CA SER A 87 7.98 -6.49 9.75
C SER A 87 6.57 -6.82 9.28
N LYS A 88 6.02 -5.97 8.40
CA LYS A 88 4.68 -6.10 7.81
C LYS A 88 4.61 -7.17 6.72
N SER A 89 5.74 -7.54 6.13
CA SER A 89 5.82 -8.54 5.07
C SER A 89 7.15 -9.30 5.15
N PRO A 90 7.16 -10.62 4.88
CA PRO A 90 8.40 -11.39 4.78
C PRO A 90 9.38 -10.88 3.73
N SER A 91 8.93 -10.06 2.78
CA SER A 91 9.78 -9.45 1.75
C SER A 91 10.39 -8.11 2.15
N VAL A 92 10.07 -7.61 3.35
CA VAL A 92 10.60 -6.35 3.88
C VAL A 92 11.49 -6.68 5.06
N GLU A 93 12.79 -6.47 4.89
CA GLU A 93 13.78 -6.55 5.97
C GLU A 93 13.97 -5.14 6.54
N VAL A 94 13.66 -5.01 7.83
CA VAL A 94 13.72 -3.76 8.59
C VAL A 94 14.25 -4.06 9.99
N GLU A 95 15.05 -3.15 10.54
CA GLU A 95 15.51 -3.24 11.93
C GLU A 95 14.34 -3.03 12.89
N THR A 96 14.06 -4.02 13.73
CA THR A 96 13.02 -3.93 14.76
C THR A 96 13.58 -3.37 16.06
N GLY A 97 12.73 -2.74 16.87
CA GLY A 97 13.10 -2.16 18.16
C GLY A 97 13.68 -0.74 18.09
N LYS A 98 13.80 -0.18 16.88
CA LYS A 98 14.20 1.21 16.65
C LYS A 98 13.02 2.08 16.27
N GLU A 99 13.18 3.38 16.49
CA GLU A 99 12.28 4.41 15.96
C GLU A 99 12.40 4.49 14.43
N ILE A 100 11.33 4.90 13.76
CA ILE A 100 11.31 5.04 12.29
C ILE A 100 12.41 5.98 11.79
N GLU A 101 12.69 7.06 12.52
CA GLU A 101 13.69 8.06 12.15
C GLU A 101 15.13 7.50 12.12
N GLU A 102 15.43 6.52 12.96
CA GLU A 102 16.76 5.90 13.05
C GLU A 102 17.02 4.87 11.95
N ILE A 103 15.98 4.46 11.22
CA ILE A 103 16.09 3.41 10.20
C ILE A 103 16.55 4.02 8.89
N SER A 104 17.85 3.90 8.64
CA SER A 104 18.49 4.42 7.42
C SER A 104 18.25 3.55 6.18
N LEU A 105 17.97 2.25 6.35
CA LEU A 105 17.83 1.31 5.23
C LEU A 105 16.66 0.33 5.43
N VAL A 106 15.66 0.44 4.56
CA VAL A 106 14.65 -0.60 4.37
C VAL A 106 15.06 -1.43 3.16
N THR A 107 15.37 -2.71 3.37
CA THR A 107 15.78 -3.60 2.29
C THR A 107 14.60 -4.47 1.85
N ILE A 108 14.31 -4.44 0.55
CA ILE A 108 13.25 -5.26 -0.04
C ILE A 108 13.90 -6.50 -0.63
N ARG A 109 13.66 -7.65 -0.02
CA ARG A 109 14.04 -8.95 -0.58
C ARG A 109 12.83 -9.61 -1.24
N PRO A 110 12.75 -9.59 -2.59
CA PRO A 110 11.64 -10.23 -3.27
C PRO A 110 11.65 -11.73 -2.98
N ARG A 111 10.51 -12.24 -2.52
CA ARG A 111 10.36 -13.66 -2.22
C ARG A 111 10.38 -14.47 -3.53
N SER A 112 11.17 -15.55 -3.56
CA SER A 112 11.20 -16.49 -4.69
C SER A 112 9.85 -17.21 -4.82
N LYS A 113 9.42 -17.49 -6.07
CA LYS A 113 8.12 -18.10 -6.43
C LYS A 113 6.88 -17.24 -6.12
N THR A 114 7.00 -15.93 -6.20
CA THR A 114 5.85 -15.00 -6.20
C THR A 114 5.28 -14.82 -7.61
N LEU A 115 4.01 -14.42 -7.73
CA LEU A 115 3.41 -14.03 -9.03
C LEU A 115 4.24 -12.96 -9.75
N TYR A 116 4.87 -12.05 -8.99
CA TYR A 116 5.83 -11.07 -9.51
C TYR A 116 7.03 -11.73 -10.18
N SER A 117 7.63 -12.75 -9.56
CA SER A 117 8.74 -13.49 -10.16
C SER A 117 8.34 -14.25 -11.44
N LEU A 118 7.10 -14.73 -11.52
CA LEU A 118 6.57 -15.37 -12.73
C LEU A 118 6.40 -14.34 -13.86
N LEU A 119 5.84 -13.17 -13.58
CA LEU A 119 5.71 -12.07 -14.54
C LEU A 119 7.07 -11.62 -15.08
N ILE A 120 8.07 -11.45 -14.20
CA ILE A 120 9.44 -11.13 -14.61
C ILE A 120 10.01 -12.21 -15.52
N GLN A 121 9.89 -13.49 -15.14
CA GLN A 121 10.43 -14.60 -15.93
C GLN A 121 9.81 -14.66 -17.32
N ILE A 122 8.50 -14.46 -17.44
CA ILE A 122 7.80 -14.39 -18.73
C ILE A 122 8.35 -13.24 -19.57
N PHE A 123 8.46 -12.04 -18.99
CA PHE A 123 8.95 -10.86 -19.69
C PHE A 123 10.41 -11.01 -20.15
N GLU A 124 11.29 -11.53 -19.30
CA GLU A 124 12.69 -11.80 -19.63
C GLU A 124 12.84 -12.89 -20.70
N THR A 125 11.95 -13.87 -20.70
CA THR A 125 11.94 -14.94 -21.70
C THR A 125 11.48 -14.40 -23.05
N ALA A 126 10.42 -13.58 -23.09
CA ALA A 126 9.96 -12.90 -24.29
C ALA A 126 11.05 -11.99 -24.87
N LYS A 127 11.71 -11.18 -24.03
CA LYS A 127 12.83 -10.32 -24.43
C LYS A 127 13.99 -11.12 -25.03
N ARG A 128 14.33 -12.27 -24.45
CA ARG A 128 15.35 -13.19 -24.97
C ARG A 128 14.95 -13.79 -26.32
N MET A 129 13.68 -14.18 -26.50
CA MET A 129 13.19 -14.69 -27.79
C MET A 129 13.25 -13.62 -28.89
N VAL A 130 12.80 -12.40 -28.61
CA VAL A 130 12.85 -11.28 -29.56
C VAL A 130 14.29 -10.97 -29.96
N LYS A 131 15.21 -10.91 -28.99
CA LYS A 131 16.64 -10.66 -29.26
C LYS A 131 17.24 -11.74 -30.17
N ARG A 132 16.94 -13.02 -29.91
CA ARG A 132 17.39 -14.15 -30.75
C ARG A 132 16.83 -14.08 -32.17
N ALA A 133 15.54 -13.72 -32.33
CA ALA A 133 14.92 -13.56 -33.65
C ALA A 133 15.55 -12.39 -34.43
N TYR A 134 15.82 -11.27 -33.77
CA TYR A 134 16.50 -10.12 -34.38
C TYR A 134 17.93 -10.44 -34.83
N GLU A 135 18.72 -11.12 -34.00
CA GLU A 135 20.08 -11.54 -34.37
C GLU A 135 20.10 -12.55 -35.51
N HIS A 136 19.11 -13.45 -35.56
CA HIS A 136 18.95 -14.40 -36.67
C HIS A 136 18.58 -13.69 -37.99
N TYR A 137 17.69 -12.69 -37.93
CA TYR A 137 17.35 -11.86 -39.09
C TYR A 137 18.56 -11.05 -39.58
N ARG A 138 19.34 -10.46 -38.67
CA ARG A 138 20.55 -9.68 -39.00
C ARG A 138 21.66 -10.51 -39.65
N LYS A 139 21.79 -11.81 -39.31
CA LYS A 139 22.78 -12.72 -39.92
C LYS A 139 22.40 -13.23 -41.31
N ARG A 140 21.13 -13.10 -41.72
CA ARG A 140 20.65 -13.48 -43.06
C ARG A 140 20.72 -12.33 -44.08
N LYS A 141 21.12 -11.14 -43.66
CA LYS A 141 21.37 -9.96 -44.50
C LYS A 141 22.87 -9.78 -44.66
#